data_AF-A0A813KP07-F1
#
_entry.id   AF-A0A813KP07-F1
#
_cell.length_a   1.000
_cell.length_b   1.000
_cell.length_c   1.000
_cell.angle_alpha   90.00
_cell.angle_beta   90.00
_cell.angle_gamma   90.00
#
_symmetry.space_group_name_H-M   'P 1'
#
loop_
_entity.id
_entity.type
_entity.pdbx_description
1 polymer ?
#
loop_
_entity_poly.entity_id
_entity_poly.type
_entity_poly.pdbx_seq_one_letter_code
_entity_poly.pdbx_strand_id
1 'polypeptide(L)'
;VAVGNERSANFGNGIFLQGPAGSAEQLEVNHQWDKSFEFELAFHRYVRQHICSELHHFSPLQLLWEVQIAQLFATRLQEYHEL
;
A
#
# COMPACT_ATOMS: atom_id res chain seq x y z
N VAL A 1 -14.83 -2.55 -4.91
CA VAL A 1 -14.40 -1.73 -3.77
C VAL A 1 -13.09 -1.06 -4.14
N ALA A 2 -13.13 0.25 -4.32
CA ALA A 2 -11.94 1.06 -4.51
C ALA A 2 -11.43 1.52 -3.13
N VAL A 3 -10.14 1.47 -2.91
CA VAL A 3 -9.47 1.98 -1.70
C VAL A 3 -8.39 3.00 -2.08
N GLY A 4 -7.88 3.75 -1.10
CA GLY A 4 -6.97 4.88 -1.33
C GLY A 4 -5.50 4.58 -1.04
N ASN A 5 -5.03 3.36 -1.29
CA ASN A 5 -3.66 2.97 -0.95
C ASN A 5 -2.65 3.49 -1.98
N GLU A 6 -1.55 4.06 -1.50
CA GLU A 6 -0.50 4.68 -2.28
C GLU A 6 0.71 3.77 -2.50
N ARG A 7 1.62 4.20 -3.39
CA ARG A 7 2.78 3.40 -3.78
C ARG A 7 3.76 3.11 -2.64
N SER A 8 3.89 4.01 -1.66
CA SER A 8 4.84 3.86 -0.56
C SER A 8 4.51 2.66 0.34
N ALA A 9 3.23 2.28 0.43
CA ALA A 9 2.78 1.13 1.21
C ALA A 9 3.35 -0.22 0.74
N ASN A 10 4.00 -0.26 -0.44
CA ASN A 10 4.73 -1.44 -0.91
C ASN A 10 6.08 -1.63 -0.21
N PHE A 11 6.60 -0.61 0.48
CA PHE A 11 7.94 -0.61 1.03
C PHE A 11 7.92 -0.65 2.55
N GLY A 12 8.56 -1.66 3.13
CA GLY A 12 8.81 -1.72 4.56
C GLY A 12 10.06 -0.95 4.95
N ASN A 13 10.32 -0.93 6.26
CA ASN A 13 11.59 -0.46 6.81
C ASN A 13 12.43 -1.65 7.27
N GLY A 14 13.74 -1.53 7.11
CA GLY A 14 14.68 -2.52 7.66
C GLY A 14 14.78 -2.38 9.17
N ILE A 15 14.51 -3.47 9.89
CA ILE A 15 14.88 -3.62 11.30
C ILE A 15 16.13 -4.50 11.40
N PHE A 16 17.06 -4.14 12.28
CA PHE A 16 18.22 -4.96 12.58
C PHE A 16 17.90 -5.88 13.75
N LEU A 17 17.93 -7.18 13.51
CA LEU A 17 17.80 -8.20 14.53
C LEU A 17 19.19 -8.67 14.94
N GLN A 18 19.47 -8.72 16.25
CA GLN A 18 20.69 -9.35 16.75
C GLN A 18 20.57 -10.87 16.60
N GLY A 19 21.42 -11.44 15.75
CA GLY A 19 21.60 -12.87 15.58
C GLY A 19 22.63 -13.47 16.55
N PRO A 20 22.84 -14.79 16.48
CA PRO A 20 23.83 -15.47 17.31
C PRO A 20 25.24 -14.90 17.11
N ALA A 21 25.99 -14.75 18.21
CA ALA A 21 27.38 -14.28 18.20
C ALA A 21 27.61 -12.88 17.58
N GLY A 22 26.65 -11.96 17.71
CA GLY A 22 26.84 -10.56 17.33
C GLY A 22 26.72 -10.29 15.83
N SER A 23 26.18 -11.23 15.05
CA SER A 23 25.70 -10.92 13.70
C SER A 23 24.48 -10.00 13.78
N ALA A 24 24.40 -9.03 12.87
CA ALA A 24 23.18 -8.27 12.65
C ALA A 24 22.53 -8.80 11.36
N GLU A 25 21.34 -9.36 11.47
CA GLU A 25 20.52 -9.70 10.32
C GLU A 25 19.54 -8.56 10.06
N GLN A 26 19.49 -8.10 8.80
CA GLN A 26 18.52 -7.09 8.39
C GLN A 26 17.25 -7.82 7.94
N LEU A 27 16.13 -7.54 8.62
CA LEU A 27 14.81 -7.99 8.22
C LEU A 27 14.00 -6.78 7.75
N GLU A 28 13.39 -6.86 6.57
CA GLU A 28 12.40 -5.87 6.17
C GLU A 28 11.06 -6.16 6.84
N VAL A 29 10.50 -5.18 7.52
CA VAL A 29 9.15 -5.23 8.07
C VAL A 29 8.31 -4.15 7.43
N ASN A 30 7.26 -4.56 6.71
CA ASN A 30 6.29 -3.62 6.15
C ASN A 30 5.12 -3.43 7.12
N HIS A 31 5.16 -2.35 7.91
CA HIS A 31 4.09 -1.98 8.84
C HIS A 31 2.78 -1.56 8.15
N GLN A 32 2.80 -1.37 6.83
CA GLN A 32 1.66 -0.98 6.00
C GLN A 32 1.32 -2.06 4.96
N TRP A 33 1.68 -3.32 5.22
CA TRP A 33 1.51 -4.41 4.27
C TRP A 33 0.06 -4.59 3.82
N ASP A 34 -0.92 -4.32 4.67
CA ASP A 34 -2.36 -4.35 4.36
C ASP A 34 -2.79 -3.35 3.27
N LYS A 35 -1.89 -2.43 2.90
CA LYS A 35 -2.08 -1.44 1.83
C LYS A 35 -1.16 -1.67 0.63
N SER A 36 -0.36 -2.74 0.67
CA SER A 36 0.54 -3.10 -0.42
C SER A 36 -0.21 -3.72 -1.61
N PHE A 37 0.43 -3.68 -2.78
CA PHE A 37 -0.07 -4.36 -3.97
C PHE A 37 -0.02 -5.89 -3.82
N GLU A 38 0.95 -6.41 -3.07
CA GLU A 38 1.02 -7.83 -2.73
C GLU A 38 -0.25 -8.26 -1.96
N PHE A 39 -0.62 -7.50 -0.94
CA PHE A 39 -1.86 -7.73 -0.19
C PHE A 39 -3.09 -7.60 -1.09
N GLU A 40 -3.18 -6.57 -1.93
CA GLU A 40 -4.29 -6.40 -2.86
C GLU A 40 -4.52 -7.64 -3.72
N LEU A 41 -3.45 -8.19 -4.31
CA LEU A 41 -3.53 -9.40 -5.12
C LEU A 41 -3.93 -10.63 -4.30
N ALA A 42 -3.36 -10.79 -3.11
CA ALA A 42 -3.68 -11.92 -2.22
C ALA A 42 -5.14 -11.85 -1.75
N PHE A 43 -5.59 -10.68 -1.32
CA PHE A 43 -6.95 -10.44 -0.86
C PHE A 43 -7.96 -10.59 -2.01
N HIS A 44 -7.66 -10.03 -3.19
CA HIS A 44 -8.53 -10.20 -4.36
C HIS A 44 -8.73 -11.69 -4.72
N ARG A 45 -7.64 -12.49 -4.70
CA ARG A 45 -7.76 -13.95 -4.91
C ARG A 45 -8.63 -14.61 -3.84
N TYR A 46 -8.40 -14.30 -2.57
CA TYR A 46 -9.16 -14.87 -1.46
C TYR A 46 -10.66 -14.55 -1.56
N VAL A 47 -11.00 -13.27 -1.76
CA VAL A 47 -12.40 -12.82 -1.91
C VAL A 47 -13.06 -13.54 -3.09
N ARG A 48 -12.37 -13.61 -4.23
CA ARG A 48 -12.90 -14.24 -5.44
C ARG A 48 -13.14 -15.74 -5.26
N GLN A 49 -12.30 -16.42 -4.49
CA GLN A 49 -12.38 -17.86 -4.25
C GLN A 49 -13.39 -18.24 -3.15
N HIS A 50 -13.55 -17.40 -2.11
CA HIS A 50 -14.22 -17.81 -0.88
C HIS A 50 -15.41 -16.93 -0.47
N ILE A 51 -15.57 -15.73 -1.03
CA ILE A 51 -16.60 -14.76 -0.60
C ILE A 51 -17.55 -14.41 -1.76
N CYS A 52 -17.04 -13.78 -2.81
CA CYS A 52 -17.84 -13.33 -3.95
C CYS A 52 -16.95 -13.16 -5.18
N SER A 53 -17.26 -13.89 -6.26
CA SER A 53 -16.46 -13.88 -7.49
C SER A 53 -16.57 -12.59 -8.30
N GLU A 54 -17.62 -11.81 -8.07
CA GLU A 54 -17.90 -10.53 -8.77
C GLU A 54 -17.32 -9.32 -8.03
N LEU A 55 -16.77 -9.51 -6.81
CA LEU A 55 -16.17 -8.42 -6.05
C LEU A 55 -14.72 -8.19 -6.48
N HIS A 56 -14.44 -6.96 -6.89
CA HIS A 56 -13.09 -6.49 -7.19
C HIS A 56 -12.60 -5.54 -6.09
N HIS A 57 -11.46 -5.82 -5.48
CA HIS A 57 -10.78 -4.95 -4.53
C HIS A 57 -9.52 -4.39 -5.20
N PHE A 58 -9.40 -3.07 -5.27
CA PHE A 58 -8.26 -2.44 -5.95
C PHE A 58 -7.98 -1.02 -5.43
N SER A 59 -6.74 -0.56 -5.56
CA SER A 59 -6.34 0.83 -5.34
C SER A 59 -5.90 1.51 -6.64
N PRO A 60 -6.62 2.54 -7.13
CA PRO A 60 -6.16 3.33 -8.28
C PRO A 60 -4.93 4.18 -7.94
N LEU A 61 -4.64 4.42 -6.66
CA LEU A 61 -3.52 5.26 -6.21
C LEU A 61 -2.21 4.49 -6.07
N GLN A 62 -2.21 3.17 -6.24
CA GLN A 62 -1.01 2.32 -6.05
C GLN A 62 0.14 2.65 -7.00
N LEU A 63 -0.16 3.34 -8.10
CA LEU A 63 0.81 3.79 -9.10
C LEU A 63 1.48 5.13 -8.75
N LEU A 64 0.96 5.83 -7.74
CA LEU A 64 1.36 7.19 -7.40
C LEU A 64 2.03 7.23 -6.03
N TRP A 65 3.10 8.02 -5.94
CA TRP A 65 3.65 8.47 -4.67
C TRP A 65 2.77 9.55 -4.06
N GLU A 66 2.82 9.71 -2.75
CA GLU A 66 2.06 10.69 -1.97
C GLU A 66 2.27 12.11 -2.47
N VAL A 67 3.50 12.46 -2.86
CA VAL A 67 3.80 13.78 -3.42
C VAL A 67 3.08 14.01 -4.76
N GLN A 68 2.89 12.96 -5.56
CA GLN A 68 2.15 13.05 -6.82
C GLN A 68 0.64 13.13 -6.56
N ILE A 69 0.14 12.39 -5.57
CA ILE A 69 -1.26 12.46 -5.13
C ILE A 69 -1.56 13.89 -4.64
N ALA A 70 -0.71 14.43 -3.77
CA ALA A 70 -0.83 15.79 -3.25
C ALA A 70 -0.77 16.84 -4.37
N GLN A 71 0.14 16.68 -5.33
CA GLN A 71 0.21 17.56 -6.50
C GLN A 71 -1.07 17.52 -7.35
N LEU A 72 -1.60 16.32 -7.63
CA LEU A 72 -2.83 16.17 -8.39
C LEU A 72 -4.02 16.78 -7.66
N PHE A 73 -4.12 16.54 -6.35
CA PHE A 73 -5.16 17.14 -5.51
C PHE A 73 -5.07 18.68 -5.55
N ALA A 74 -3.88 19.23 -5.29
CA ALA A 74 -3.67 20.68 -5.27
C ALA A 74 -3.96 21.36 -6.63
N THR A 75 -3.62 20.70 -7.75
CA THR A 75 -3.68 21.32 -9.07
C THR A 75 -4.93 20.98 -9.89
N ARG A 76 -5.64 19.89 -9.57
CA ARG A 76 -6.77 19.40 -10.37
C ARG A 76 -8.09 19.35 -9.63
N LEU A 77 -8.09 19.48 -8.31
CA LEU A 77 -9.26 19.30 -7.44
C LEU A 77 -9.44 20.54 -6.54
N GLN A 78 -9.26 21.73 -7.13
CA GLN A 78 -9.33 23.03 -6.43
C GLN A 78 -10.65 23.24 -5.70
N GLU A 79 -11.75 22.73 -6.25
CA GLU A 79 -13.09 22.82 -5.65
C GLU A 79 -13.20 22.15 -4.26
N TYR A 80 -12.21 21.34 -3.86
CA TYR A 80 -12.18 20.66 -2.56
C TYR A 80 -11.26 21.31 -1.54
N HIS A 81 -10.49 22.34 -1.90
CA HIS A 81 -9.51 22.97 -0.99
C HIS A 81 -9.33 24.49 -1.15
N GLU A 82 -9.93 25.10 -2.17
CA GLU A 82 -10.03 26.56 -2.28
C GLU A 82 -11.23 27.07 -1.46
N LEU A 83 -11.00 28.14 -0.68
CA LEU A 83 -11.98 28.82 0.17
C LEU A 83 -12.70 29.93 -0.58
#